data_AF-A0A2D9G7L2-F1
#
_entry.id   AF-A0A2D9G7L2-F1
#
_cell.length_a   1.000
_cell.length_b   1.000
_cell.length_c   1.000
_cell.angle_alpha   90.00
_cell.angle_beta   90.00
_cell.angle_gamma   90.00
#
_symmetry.space_group_name_H-M   'P 1'
#
loop_
_entity.id
_entity.type
_entity.pdbx_description
1 polymer ?
#
loop_
_entity_poly.entity_id
_entity_poly.type
_entity_poly.pdbx_seq_one_letter_code
_entity_poly.pdbx_strand_id
1 'polypeptide(L)'
;MKVSVAYLESNLEFNIKMEADDRISPSEKYSINKKKFTFKLPAEFNFEQIHPDHLALVTLLVCQPFIGKRLECPKPVSRKFAEAANNRSRINIVNIDENLETWKPSSNSRPALAFSGGADSTAALSLLPADTAPIFLDRPLPTLKRTLYDKDAPHEACRHLTEIGYEVRMITTDLEYVRNPVGFPIDVANAAPAILLAESMEFDTIAFGTILESAYRIGHKKFLDYPHGTHFKYWGGLFSAAGLPFLQVVSGVSEVGTSIINSKTTIGSIAHSCMRGKWQNPCRNCWKCFRKLLLDSVINKEELSKLEIEKLFSIPEAKRFLSSFPIKHENVLTYITSNFPDGKSSHMDLFKKRVRGDNLDTEWMEKYYPPMFEVIPEKYKQGVLNKLNKYLSPMSDIEQEVVRGWNLESMLDDEYYKKLHDSFLSMIEQL
;
A
#
# COMPACT_ATOMS: atom_id res chain seq x y z
N MET A 1 -24.46 -0.49 13.45
CA MET A 1 -24.05 0.85 12.95
C MET A 1 -25.01 1.40 11.91
N LYS A 2 -25.29 2.71 11.96
CA LYS A 2 -25.92 3.46 10.85
C LYS A 2 -24.99 4.55 10.34
N VAL A 3 -24.91 4.74 9.03
CA VAL A 3 -24.12 5.81 8.42
C VAL A 3 -25.00 6.61 7.49
N SER A 4 -24.96 7.93 7.60
CA SER A 4 -25.63 8.85 6.66
C SER A 4 -24.60 9.76 5.99
N VAL A 5 -24.99 10.35 4.85
CA VAL A 5 -24.16 11.33 4.16
C VAL A 5 -24.90 12.67 4.03
N ALA A 6 -24.14 13.76 4.07
CA ALA A 6 -24.61 15.10 3.75
C ALA A 6 -23.62 15.77 2.80
N TYR A 7 -24.11 16.54 1.85
CA TYR A 7 -23.27 17.34 0.95
C TYR A 7 -23.50 18.83 1.22
N LEU A 8 -22.44 19.53 1.66
CA LEU A 8 -22.49 20.95 1.99
C LEU A 8 -21.21 21.63 1.50
N GLU A 9 -21.34 22.68 0.69
CA GLU A 9 -20.20 23.53 0.25
C GLU A 9 -19.01 22.71 -0.31
N SER A 10 -19.28 21.77 -1.21
CA SER A 10 -18.27 20.83 -1.78
C SER A 10 -17.67 19.81 -0.80
N ASN A 11 -18.22 19.69 0.40
CA ASN A 11 -17.83 18.66 1.36
C ASN A 11 -18.88 17.55 1.41
N LEU A 12 -18.48 16.32 1.10
CA LEU A 12 -19.26 15.12 1.38
C LEU A 12 -18.90 14.63 2.78
N GLU A 13 -19.82 14.80 3.74
CA GLU A 13 -19.66 14.38 5.13
C GLU A 13 -20.36 13.05 5.38
N PHE A 14 -19.64 12.06 5.89
CA PHE A 14 -20.18 10.82 6.42
C PHE A 14 -20.36 10.94 7.94
N ASN A 15 -21.56 10.64 8.42
CA ASN A 15 -21.94 10.69 9.83
C ASN A 15 -22.19 9.28 10.37
N ILE A 16 -21.42 8.87 11.38
CA ILE A 16 -21.46 7.54 11.98
C ILE A 16 -22.29 7.57 13.26
N LYS A 17 -23.44 6.89 13.24
CA LYS A 17 -24.25 6.61 14.43
C LYS A 17 -23.97 5.19 14.91
N MET A 18 -23.25 5.11 16.03
CA MET A 18 -22.98 3.84 16.72
C MET A 18 -24.27 3.25 17.29
N GLU A 19 -24.39 1.93 17.22
CA GLU A 19 -25.44 1.11 17.85
C GLU A 19 -24.84 0.26 18.99
N ALA A 20 -25.69 -0.37 19.80
CA ALA A 20 -25.27 -1.03 21.04
C ALA A 20 -24.28 -2.20 20.84
N ASP A 21 -24.33 -2.89 19.70
CA ASP A 21 -23.45 -4.01 19.35
C ASP A 21 -22.19 -3.60 18.60
N ASP A 22 -22.02 -2.31 18.28
CA ASP A 22 -20.84 -1.81 17.59
C ASP A 22 -19.60 -1.79 18.50
N ARG A 23 -18.42 -1.92 17.88
CA ARG A 23 -17.14 -2.15 18.56
C ARG A 23 -16.36 -0.85 18.69
N ILE A 24 -16.48 -0.20 19.84
CA ILE A 24 -15.72 1.03 20.14
C ILE A 24 -14.20 0.76 20.11
N SER A 25 -13.76 -0.35 20.71
CA SER A 25 -12.35 -0.76 20.76
C SER A 25 -12.21 -2.20 20.25
N PRO A 26 -12.11 -2.41 18.93
CA PRO A 26 -12.01 -3.76 18.35
C PRO A 26 -10.79 -4.55 18.81
N SER A 27 -9.75 -3.88 19.29
CA SER A 27 -8.58 -4.47 19.95
C SER A 27 -7.95 -3.45 20.89
N GLU A 28 -6.98 -3.87 21.71
CA GLU A 28 -6.18 -2.99 22.56
C GLU A 28 -5.34 -1.97 21.76
N LYS A 29 -5.08 -2.25 20.48
CA LYS A 29 -4.20 -1.43 19.63
C LYS A 29 -4.90 -0.25 18.97
N TYR A 30 -6.22 -0.27 18.88
CA TYR A 30 -6.97 0.80 18.23
C TYR A 30 -8.45 0.83 18.59
N SER A 31 -9.03 2.02 18.53
CA SER A 31 -10.44 2.32 18.80
C SER A 31 -11.01 3.28 17.76
N ILE A 32 -12.33 3.44 17.75
CA ILE A 32 -12.97 4.55 17.04
C ILE A 32 -12.69 5.86 17.80
N ASN A 33 -12.60 6.96 17.06
CA ASN A 33 -12.33 8.30 17.58
C ASN A 33 -13.36 9.30 17.06
N LYS A 34 -13.14 9.87 15.85
CA LYS A 34 -14.17 10.69 15.22
C LYS A 34 -15.29 9.79 14.71
N LYS A 35 -16.53 10.22 14.94
CA LYS A 35 -17.75 9.59 14.42
C LYS A 35 -18.27 10.29 13.16
N LYS A 36 -17.41 11.07 12.52
CA LYS A 36 -17.67 11.72 11.24
C LYS A 36 -16.38 11.92 10.48
N PHE A 37 -16.47 11.93 9.16
CA PHE A 37 -15.34 12.22 8.28
C PHE A 37 -15.84 12.87 7.00
N THR A 38 -14.99 13.68 6.37
CA THR A 38 -15.35 14.48 5.18
C THR A 38 -14.44 14.20 4.00
N PHE A 39 -14.94 14.44 2.80
CA PHE A 39 -14.17 14.57 1.57
C PHE A 39 -14.47 15.92 0.93
N LYS A 40 -13.43 16.70 0.64
CA LYS A 40 -13.55 17.92 -0.15
C LYS A 40 -13.49 17.55 -1.63
N LEU A 41 -14.65 17.47 -2.26
CA LEU A 41 -14.80 17.11 -3.68
C LEU A 41 -14.65 18.36 -4.57
N PRO A 42 -14.38 18.21 -5.87
CA PRO A 42 -14.39 19.33 -6.82
C PRO A 42 -15.72 20.10 -6.79
N ALA A 43 -15.70 21.41 -7.03
CA ALA A 43 -16.90 22.25 -6.87
C ALA A 43 -18.01 21.88 -7.87
N GLU A 44 -17.61 21.45 -9.06
CA GLU A 44 -18.45 20.96 -10.15
C GLU A 44 -18.97 19.52 -9.93
N PHE A 45 -18.61 18.88 -8.82
CA PHE A 45 -18.97 17.50 -8.54
C PHE A 45 -20.46 17.37 -8.17
N ASN A 46 -21.20 16.54 -8.91
CA ASN A 46 -22.59 16.21 -8.61
C ASN A 46 -22.66 15.01 -7.68
N PHE A 47 -22.92 15.25 -6.39
CA PHE A 47 -22.99 14.16 -5.41
C PHE A 47 -24.13 13.16 -5.66
N GLU A 48 -25.19 13.55 -6.37
CA GLU A 48 -26.29 12.64 -6.67
C GLU A 48 -25.92 11.57 -7.69
N GLN A 49 -24.81 11.77 -8.41
CA GLN A 49 -24.23 10.77 -9.31
C GLN A 49 -23.38 9.73 -8.56
N ILE A 50 -23.11 9.86 -7.25
CA ILE A 50 -22.35 8.81 -6.57
C ILE A 50 -23.26 7.58 -6.42
N HIS A 51 -22.85 6.49 -7.06
CA HIS A 51 -23.53 5.21 -6.95
C HIS A 51 -23.65 4.75 -5.48
N PRO A 52 -24.82 4.24 -5.03
CA PRO A 52 -25.00 3.80 -3.64
C PRO A 52 -23.97 2.77 -3.15
N ASP A 53 -23.59 1.82 -4.00
CA ASP A 53 -22.55 0.83 -3.68
C ASP A 53 -21.17 1.47 -3.43
N HIS A 54 -20.87 2.61 -4.07
CA HIS A 54 -19.61 3.34 -3.86
C HIS A 54 -19.60 4.02 -2.49
N LEU A 55 -20.72 4.64 -2.08
CA LEU A 55 -20.89 5.18 -0.73
C LEU A 55 -20.78 4.08 0.34
N ALA A 56 -21.36 2.91 0.07
CA ALA A 56 -21.30 1.76 0.96
C ALA A 56 -19.89 1.16 1.04
N LEU A 57 -19.16 1.09 -0.08
CA LEU A 57 -17.76 0.65 -0.11
C LEU A 57 -16.88 1.58 0.71
N VAL A 58 -16.98 2.90 0.52
CA VAL A 58 -16.26 3.90 1.35
C VAL A 58 -16.62 3.75 2.83
N THR A 59 -17.91 3.53 3.13
CA THR A 59 -18.36 3.26 4.50
C THR A 59 -17.66 2.05 5.10
N LEU A 60 -17.57 0.94 4.39
CA LEU A 60 -16.88 -0.27 4.87
C LEU A 60 -15.38 -0.05 5.01
N LEU A 61 -14.73 0.62 4.06
CA LEU A 61 -13.30 0.94 4.14
C LEU A 61 -12.92 1.72 5.41
N VAL A 62 -13.81 2.60 5.87
CA VAL A 62 -13.57 3.44 7.05
C VAL A 62 -14.08 2.81 8.34
N CYS A 63 -15.21 2.11 8.28
CA CYS A 63 -15.96 1.71 9.48
C CYS A 63 -15.87 0.22 9.83
N GLN A 64 -15.46 -0.66 8.90
CA GLN A 64 -15.53 -2.13 9.06
C GLN A 64 -15.01 -2.65 10.42
N PRO A 65 -13.85 -2.19 10.95
CA PRO A 65 -13.34 -2.70 12.22
C PRO A 65 -14.30 -2.47 13.40
N PHE A 66 -15.05 -1.37 13.33
CA PHE A 66 -15.92 -0.84 14.39
C PHE A 66 -17.37 -1.30 14.27
N ILE A 67 -17.77 -1.91 13.15
CA ILE A 67 -19.13 -2.41 12.96
C ILE A 67 -19.34 -3.68 13.81
N GLY A 68 -20.49 -3.72 14.48
CA GLY A 68 -21.03 -4.90 15.17
C GLY A 68 -21.46 -5.97 14.17
N LYS A 69 -22.76 -6.30 14.16
CA LYS A 69 -23.38 -7.27 13.25
C LYS A 69 -24.18 -6.63 12.13
N ARG A 70 -24.65 -5.39 12.32
CA ARG A 70 -25.58 -4.72 11.40
C ARG A 70 -24.98 -3.43 10.86
N LEU A 71 -25.13 -3.20 9.55
CA LEU A 71 -24.81 -1.92 8.90
C LEU A 71 -26.01 -1.41 8.11
N GLU A 72 -26.45 -0.19 8.40
CA GLU A 72 -27.33 0.59 7.54
C GLU A 72 -26.47 1.61 6.77
N CYS A 73 -26.35 1.41 5.46
CA CYS A 73 -25.53 2.23 4.55
C CYS A 73 -26.20 3.59 4.25
N PRO A 74 -25.46 4.58 3.74
CA PRO A 74 -26.01 5.92 3.48
C PRO A 74 -27.19 5.98 2.51
N LYS A 75 -27.18 5.11 1.49
CA LYS A 75 -28.27 4.86 0.54
C LYS A 75 -28.48 3.33 0.45
N PRO A 76 -29.68 2.83 0.08
CA PRO A 76 -29.89 1.42 -0.21
C PRO A 76 -28.90 0.90 -1.27
N VAL A 77 -28.27 -0.25 -1.02
CA VAL A 77 -27.24 -0.84 -1.89
C VAL A 77 -27.83 -1.89 -2.83
N SER A 78 -27.09 -2.30 -3.85
CA SER A 78 -27.50 -3.39 -4.72
C SER A 78 -27.47 -4.73 -3.99
N ARG A 79 -28.32 -5.69 -4.40
CA ARG A 79 -28.30 -7.07 -3.90
C ARG A 79 -26.90 -7.68 -3.98
N LYS A 80 -26.24 -7.53 -5.13
CA LYS A 80 -24.91 -8.08 -5.40
C LYS A 80 -23.86 -7.54 -4.41
N PHE A 81 -23.90 -6.24 -4.13
CA PHE A 81 -22.97 -5.63 -3.17
C PHE A 81 -23.26 -6.11 -1.74
N ALA A 82 -24.53 -6.17 -1.34
CA ALA A 82 -24.92 -6.69 -0.03
C ALA A 82 -24.46 -8.13 0.20
N GLU A 83 -24.66 -9.01 -0.79
CA GLU A 83 -24.20 -10.40 -0.74
C GLU A 83 -22.68 -10.51 -0.62
N ALA A 84 -21.93 -9.70 -1.40
CA ALA A 84 -20.48 -9.66 -1.32
C ALA A 84 -19.97 -9.16 0.04
N ALA A 85 -20.61 -8.14 0.62
CA ALA A 85 -20.26 -7.60 1.94
C ALA A 85 -20.56 -8.59 3.07
N ASN A 86 -21.69 -9.31 2.98
CA ASN A 86 -22.08 -10.33 3.94
C ASN A 86 -21.18 -11.58 3.83
N ASN A 87 -20.67 -11.87 2.63
CA ASN A 87 -19.77 -13.00 2.41
C ASN A 87 -18.40 -12.76 3.07
N ARG A 88 -17.97 -13.70 3.92
CA ARG A 88 -16.69 -13.65 4.66
C ARG A 88 -16.57 -12.47 5.65
N SER A 89 -17.68 -11.83 6.00
CA SER A 89 -17.75 -10.87 7.10
C SER A 89 -18.86 -11.26 8.09
N ARG A 90 -18.87 -10.60 9.25
CA ARG A 90 -19.95 -10.72 10.24
C ARG A 90 -21.04 -9.66 10.07
N ILE A 91 -20.89 -8.81 9.06
CA ILE A 91 -21.70 -7.61 8.86
C ILE A 91 -22.87 -8.01 7.97
N ASN A 92 -24.07 -7.60 8.38
CA ASN A 92 -25.30 -7.71 7.60
C ASN A 92 -25.74 -6.31 7.16
N ILE A 93 -25.71 -6.04 5.86
CA ILE A 93 -26.29 -4.82 5.29
C ILE A 93 -27.81 -4.95 5.27
N VAL A 94 -28.54 -3.95 5.77
CA VAL A 94 -30.01 -4.06 5.97
C VAL A 94 -30.87 -3.25 5.01
N ASN A 95 -30.32 -2.22 4.38
CA ASN A 95 -31.03 -1.41 3.41
C ASN A 95 -30.56 -1.77 2.01
N ILE A 96 -31.35 -2.59 1.32
CA ILE A 96 -31.02 -3.14 0.02
C ILE A 96 -32.12 -2.72 -0.96
N ASP A 97 -31.73 -2.22 -2.12
CA ASP A 97 -32.61 -1.96 -3.25
C ASP A 97 -32.47 -3.12 -4.24
N GLU A 98 -33.56 -3.88 -4.40
CA GLU A 98 -33.59 -5.04 -5.28
C GLU A 98 -33.55 -4.66 -6.77
N ASN A 99 -33.80 -3.39 -7.11
CA ASN A 99 -33.78 -2.88 -8.48
C ASN A 99 -32.49 -2.12 -8.82
N LEU A 100 -31.62 -1.87 -7.84
CA LEU A 100 -30.36 -1.17 -8.09
C LEU A 100 -29.37 -2.11 -8.80
N GLU A 101 -29.05 -1.80 -10.04
CA GLU A 101 -27.98 -2.49 -10.77
C GLU A 101 -26.61 -2.12 -10.22
N THR A 102 -25.64 -3.04 -10.34
CA THR A 102 -24.24 -2.70 -10.10
C THR A 102 -23.77 -1.64 -11.10
N TRP A 103 -22.96 -0.69 -10.62
CA TRP A 103 -22.30 0.29 -11.46
C TRP A 103 -21.53 -0.37 -12.61
N LYS A 104 -21.69 0.16 -13.82
CA LYS A 104 -21.05 -0.35 -15.04
C LYS A 104 -20.27 0.79 -15.71
N PRO A 105 -18.95 0.62 -15.91
CA PRO A 105 -18.15 1.59 -16.64
C PRO A 105 -18.55 1.68 -18.12
N SER A 106 -18.29 2.82 -18.74
CA SER A 106 -18.36 3.00 -20.20
C SER A 106 -17.25 2.20 -20.89
N SER A 107 -17.31 2.05 -22.22
CA SER A 107 -16.20 1.45 -22.99
C SER A 107 -14.91 2.29 -22.97
N ASN A 108 -15.04 3.59 -22.70
CA ASN A 108 -13.94 4.55 -22.65
C ASN A 108 -13.35 4.69 -21.24
N SER A 109 -13.82 3.86 -20.30
CA SER A 109 -13.35 3.88 -18.92
C SER A 109 -11.86 3.59 -18.83
N ARG A 110 -11.27 4.12 -17.76
CA ARG A 110 -9.84 4.03 -17.49
C ARG A 110 -9.60 3.63 -16.03
N PRO A 111 -8.39 3.21 -15.64
CA PRO A 111 -8.10 2.91 -14.25
C PRO A 111 -7.84 4.19 -13.45
N ALA A 112 -8.19 4.15 -12.16
CA ALA A 112 -7.66 5.08 -11.18
C ALA A 112 -6.59 4.40 -10.33
N LEU A 113 -5.57 5.14 -9.91
CA LEU A 113 -4.55 4.66 -8.98
C LEU A 113 -4.71 5.37 -7.65
N ALA A 114 -4.85 4.62 -6.55
CA ALA A 114 -4.72 5.16 -5.20
C ALA A 114 -3.25 5.55 -4.94
N PHE A 115 -2.89 6.74 -5.42
CA PHE A 115 -1.51 7.22 -5.53
C PHE A 115 -1.04 7.83 -4.21
N SER A 116 0.23 7.61 -3.86
CA SER A 116 0.81 8.08 -2.60
C SER A 116 2.05 8.96 -2.76
N GLY A 117 2.61 9.05 -3.97
CA GLY A 117 3.95 9.61 -4.21
C GLY A 117 5.10 8.65 -3.84
N GLY A 118 4.82 7.51 -3.20
CA GLY A 118 5.83 6.51 -2.86
C GLY A 118 6.38 5.73 -4.06
N ALA A 119 7.51 5.04 -3.85
CA ALA A 119 8.16 4.22 -4.88
C ALA A 119 7.22 3.19 -5.50
N ASP A 120 6.44 2.47 -4.69
CA ASP A 120 5.61 1.38 -5.19
C ASP A 120 4.42 1.88 -6.00
N SER A 121 3.77 2.96 -5.57
CA SER A 121 2.70 3.59 -6.37
C SER A 121 3.23 4.25 -7.64
N THR A 122 4.46 4.76 -7.65
CA THR A 122 5.08 5.34 -8.84
C THR A 122 5.46 4.27 -9.87
N ALA A 123 5.99 3.14 -9.40
CA ALA A 123 6.23 1.97 -10.24
C ALA A 123 4.91 1.42 -10.80
N ALA A 124 3.85 1.34 -9.98
CA ALA A 124 2.53 0.95 -10.44
C ALA A 124 2.00 1.88 -11.54
N LEU A 125 2.10 3.20 -11.36
CA LEU A 125 1.69 4.18 -12.38
C LEU A 125 2.44 3.99 -13.70
N SER A 126 3.72 3.62 -13.65
CA SER A 126 4.54 3.35 -14.83
C SER A 126 4.08 2.13 -15.63
N LEU A 127 3.41 1.17 -14.99
CA LEU A 127 2.89 -0.06 -15.59
C LEU A 127 1.43 0.05 -16.03
N LEU A 128 0.69 1.05 -15.53
CA LEU A 128 -0.71 1.29 -15.87
C LEU A 128 -0.84 2.07 -17.20
N PRO A 129 -2.01 2.04 -17.89
CA PRO A 129 -2.30 2.86 -19.07
C PRO A 129 -1.92 4.35 -18.90
N ALA A 130 -1.57 5.03 -19.99
CA ALA A 130 -1.08 6.42 -19.93
C ALA A 130 -2.15 7.42 -19.45
N ASP A 131 -3.42 7.10 -19.67
CA ASP A 131 -4.60 7.87 -19.26
C ASP A 131 -5.06 7.59 -17.82
N THR A 132 -4.38 6.69 -17.09
CA THR A 132 -4.66 6.39 -15.67
C THR A 132 -4.67 7.66 -14.84
N ALA A 133 -5.70 7.86 -14.02
CA ALA A 133 -5.79 9.00 -13.11
C ALA A 133 -5.10 8.69 -11.76
N PRO A 134 -4.04 9.41 -11.36
CA PRO A 134 -3.48 9.31 -10.01
C PRO A 134 -4.36 10.07 -9.01
N ILE A 135 -4.95 9.37 -8.06
CA ILE A 135 -5.83 9.95 -7.04
C ILE A 135 -5.11 9.91 -5.70
N PHE A 136 -4.79 11.10 -5.17
CA PHE A 136 -4.09 11.28 -3.91
C PHE A 136 -5.07 11.64 -2.79
N LEU A 137 -4.98 10.88 -1.69
CA LEU A 137 -5.68 11.17 -0.46
C LEU A 137 -4.88 12.21 0.35
N ASP A 138 -5.38 13.44 0.41
CA ASP A 138 -4.72 14.54 1.10
C ASP A 138 -5.21 14.70 2.55
N ARG A 139 -4.55 14.04 3.50
CA ARG A 139 -4.93 14.10 4.93
C ARG A 139 -4.73 15.50 5.50
N PRO A 140 -5.72 16.22 6.06
CA PRO A 140 -5.48 17.50 6.72
C PRO A 140 -4.53 17.34 7.92
N LEU A 141 -3.61 18.29 8.14
CA LEU A 141 -2.71 18.27 9.29
C LEU A 141 -3.37 18.96 10.50
N PRO A 142 -3.17 18.48 11.73
CA PRO A 142 -3.69 19.14 12.91
C PRO A 142 -2.92 20.45 13.15
N THR A 143 -3.62 21.54 13.44
CA THR A 143 -3.01 22.87 13.65
C THR A 143 -2.20 22.98 14.95
N LEU A 144 -2.61 22.25 16.00
CA LEU A 144 -2.05 22.38 17.35
C LEU A 144 -1.22 21.16 17.81
N LYS A 145 -1.11 20.10 17.00
CA LYS A 145 -0.37 18.87 17.37
C LYS A 145 0.76 18.62 16.39
N ARG A 146 1.95 18.35 16.92
CA ARG A 146 3.09 17.91 16.09
C ARG A 146 2.75 16.56 15.46
N THR A 147 2.96 16.47 14.15
CA THR A 147 2.78 15.26 13.34
C THR A 147 4.13 14.81 12.76
N LEU A 148 4.33 13.50 12.62
CA LEU A 148 5.48 12.96 11.88
C LEU A 148 5.26 12.98 10.37
N TYR A 149 4.01 13.11 9.92
CA TYR A 149 3.65 13.17 8.51
C TYR A 149 3.86 14.58 7.97
N ASP A 150 4.64 14.68 6.90
CA ASP A 150 4.87 15.89 6.11
C ASP A 150 4.26 15.71 4.71
N LYS A 151 3.62 16.77 4.22
CA LYS A 151 2.88 16.77 2.95
C LYS A 151 3.72 17.21 1.75
N ASP A 152 4.85 17.85 2.01
CA ASP A 152 5.65 18.52 0.99
C ASP A 152 6.03 17.58 -0.15
N ALA A 153 6.69 16.46 0.15
CA ALA A 153 7.11 15.51 -0.87
C ALA A 153 5.96 14.91 -1.70
N PRO A 154 4.86 14.39 -1.12
CA PRO A 154 3.76 13.87 -1.93
C PRO A 154 3.00 14.96 -2.70
N HIS A 155 2.95 16.20 -2.21
CA HIS A 155 2.35 17.33 -2.94
C HIS A 155 3.20 17.70 -4.15
N GLU A 156 4.52 17.80 -4.00
CA GLU A 156 5.45 18.02 -5.11
C GLU A 156 5.38 16.88 -6.15
N ALA A 157 5.22 15.64 -5.69
CA ALA A 157 5.01 14.51 -6.60
C ALA A 157 3.75 14.66 -7.44
N CYS A 158 2.62 15.06 -6.83
CA CYS A 158 1.37 15.32 -7.54
C CYS A 158 1.50 16.50 -8.52
N ARG A 159 2.20 17.57 -8.13
CA ARG A 159 2.48 18.73 -8.98
C ARG A 159 3.25 18.33 -10.23
N HIS A 160 4.38 17.63 -10.09
CA HIS A 160 5.19 17.19 -11.22
C HIS A 160 4.43 16.24 -12.16
N LEU A 161 3.64 15.31 -11.64
CA LEU A 161 2.79 14.45 -12.47
C LEU A 161 1.77 15.26 -13.28
N THR A 162 1.19 16.30 -12.68
CA THR A 162 0.27 17.22 -13.37
C THR A 162 0.98 17.96 -14.50
N GLU A 163 2.20 18.46 -14.25
CA GLU A 163 2.99 19.21 -15.23
C GLU A 163 3.38 18.39 -16.45
N ILE A 164 3.58 17.08 -16.29
CA ILE A 164 3.87 16.16 -17.41
C ILE A 164 2.60 15.57 -18.04
N GLY A 165 1.42 16.06 -17.66
CA GLY A 165 0.15 15.77 -18.34
C GLY A 165 -0.73 14.70 -17.71
N TYR A 166 -0.40 14.16 -16.53
CA TYR A 166 -1.34 13.28 -15.82
C TYR A 166 -2.52 14.09 -15.25
N GLU A 167 -3.72 13.52 -15.32
CA GLU A 167 -4.88 14.08 -14.64
C GLU A 167 -4.90 13.67 -13.17
N VAL A 168 -4.10 14.37 -12.37
CA VAL A 168 -4.00 14.13 -10.92
C VAL A 168 -5.19 14.77 -10.19
N ARG A 169 -5.74 14.06 -9.20
CA ARG A 169 -6.70 14.63 -8.24
C ARG A 169 -6.21 14.45 -6.82
N MET A 170 -6.12 15.56 -6.09
CA MET A 170 -5.82 15.57 -4.66
C MET A 170 -7.11 15.86 -3.89
N ILE A 171 -7.60 14.89 -3.13
CA ILE A 171 -8.86 15.02 -2.39
C ILE A 171 -8.56 15.11 -0.91
N THR A 172 -8.87 16.26 -0.30
CA THR A 172 -8.69 16.44 1.13
C THR A 172 -9.72 15.63 1.90
N THR A 173 -9.28 14.79 2.85
CA THR A 173 -10.18 13.99 3.69
C THR A 173 -9.58 13.67 5.04
N ASP A 174 -10.41 13.71 6.09
CA ASP A 174 -10.02 13.41 7.45
C ASP A 174 -10.41 11.98 7.91
N LEU A 175 -10.67 11.06 6.96
CA LEU A 175 -11.10 9.68 7.26
C LEU A 175 -10.18 8.92 8.22
N GLU A 176 -8.88 9.21 8.21
CA GLU A 176 -7.91 8.54 9.09
C GLU A 176 -8.06 8.94 10.56
N TYR A 177 -8.79 10.01 10.84
CA TYR A 177 -9.12 10.45 12.21
C TYR A 177 -10.31 9.71 12.81
N VAL A 178 -11.02 8.89 12.04
CA VAL A 178 -12.02 7.94 12.56
C VAL A 178 -11.36 6.89 13.45
N ARG A 179 -10.10 6.54 13.18
CA ARG A 179 -9.31 5.61 13.98
C ARG A 179 -8.43 6.36 14.99
N ASN A 180 -8.30 5.79 16.19
CA ASN A 180 -7.24 6.14 17.15
C ASN A 180 -6.37 4.90 17.44
N PRO A 181 -5.02 4.98 17.35
CA PRO A 181 -4.25 6.12 16.87
C PRO A 181 -4.56 6.45 15.40
N VAL A 182 -4.28 7.69 14.98
CA VAL A 182 -4.58 8.16 13.60
C VAL A 182 -3.90 7.27 12.57
N GLY A 183 -4.65 6.88 11.54
CA GLY A 183 -4.19 6.06 10.43
C GLY A 183 -5.38 5.40 9.73
N PHE A 184 -5.11 4.74 8.60
CA PHE A 184 -6.15 4.00 7.89
C PHE A 184 -6.81 2.92 8.77
N PRO A 185 -8.17 2.88 8.85
CA PRO A 185 -8.90 1.79 9.49
C PRO A 185 -8.64 0.43 8.84
N ILE A 186 -8.51 0.42 7.52
CA ILE A 186 -8.20 -0.73 6.67
C ILE A 186 -7.14 -0.30 5.64
N ASP A 187 -6.25 -1.21 5.25
CA ASP A 187 -5.12 -0.94 4.36
C ASP A 187 -5.48 -0.36 2.97
N VAL A 188 -6.66 -0.69 2.44
CA VAL A 188 -7.17 -0.18 1.15
C VAL A 188 -8.08 1.06 1.28
N ALA A 189 -8.19 1.65 2.47
CA ALA A 189 -9.02 2.85 2.69
C ALA A 189 -8.50 4.10 1.97
N ASN A 190 -7.25 4.10 1.54
CA ASN A 190 -6.67 5.16 0.72
C ASN A 190 -7.32 5.29 -0.67
N ALA A 191 -8.05 4.28 -1.14
CA ALA A 191 -8.83 4.32 -2.38
C ALA A 191 -10.14 5.10 -2.27
N ALA A 192 -10.59 5.47 -1.07
CA ALA A 192 -11.90 6.10 -0.88
C ALA A 192 -12.14 7.32 -1.79
N PRO A 193 -11.17 8.25 -1.98
CA PRO A 193 -11.33 9.33 -2.95
C PRO A 193 -11.56 8.85 -4.39
N ALA A 194 -10.83 7.84 -4.84
CA ALA A 194 -10.96 7.31 -6.20
C ALA A 194 -12.33 6.65 -6.42
N ILE A 195 -12.83 5.94 -5.41
CA ILE A 195 -14.17 5.34 -5.43
C ILE A 195 -15.26 6.41 -5.56
N LEU A 196 -15.16 7.51 -4.81
CA LEU A 196 -16.14 8.60 -4.89
C LEU A 196 -16.12 9.32 -6.24
N LEU A 197 -14.97 9.36 -6.91
CA LEU A 197 -14.79 9.99 -8.22
C LEU A 197 -15.07 9.04 -9.39
N ALA A 198 -15.41 7.77 -9.13
CA ALA A 198 -15.46 6.74 -10.16
C ALA A 198 -16.45 7.03 -11.29
N GLU A 199 -17.64 7.53 -10.97
CA GLU A 199 -18.62 7.85 -11.99
C GLU A 199 -18.23 9.10 -12.80
N SER A 200 -17.85 10.18 -12.13
CA SER A 200 -17.54 11.45 -12.82
C SER A 200 -16.26 11.42 -13.66
N MET A 201 -15.33 10.51 -13.34
CA MET A 201 -14.06 10.34 -14.05
C MET A 201 -13.96 9.03 -14.84
N GLU A 202 -15.07 8.30 -14.95
CA GLU A 202 -15.22 7.02 -15.68
C GLU A 202 -14.18 5.95 -15.30
N PHE A 203 -14.05 5.65 -14.01
CA PHE A 203 -13.08 4.67 -13.52
C PHE A 203 -13.62 3.24 -13.49
N ASP A 204 -13.03 2.30 -14.23
CA ASP A 204 -13.48 0.90 -14.20
C ASP A 204 -12.76 -0.01 -13.21
N THR A 205 -11.67 0.47 -12.63
CA THR A 205 -10.80 -0.29 -11.74
C THR A 205 -10.09 0.66 -10.79
N ILE A 206 -9.76 0.14 -9.61
CA ILE A 206 -8.90 0.85 -8.66
C ILE A 206 -7.59 0.09 -8.48
N ALA A 207 -6.50 0.72 -8.86
CA ALA A 207 -5.16 0.21 -8.75
C ALA A 207 -4.48 0.61 -7.45
N PHE A 208 -3.52 -0.21 -7.02
CA PHE A 208 -2.72 0.00 -5.81
C PHE A 208 -1.26 -0.34 -6.06
N GLY A 209 -0.38 0.23 -5.25
CA GLY A 209 1.05 -0.13 -5.18
C GLY A 209 1.33 -1.30 -4.24
N THR A 210 0.46 -2.33 -4.19
CA THR A 210 0.69 -3.51 -3.33
C THR A 210 1.75 -4.39 -3.96
N ILE A 211 2.93 -4.48 -3.34
CA ILE A 211 4.09 -5.26 -3.82
C ILE A 211 4.07 -6.72 -3.34
N LEU A 212 4.98 -7.53 -3.87
CA LEU A 212 5.16 -8.96 -3.57
C LEU A 212 5.24 -9.27 -2.07
N GLU A 213 5.96 -8.44 -1.30
CA GLU A 213 6.07 -8.57 0.16
C GLU A 213 4.73 -8.44 0.87
N SER A 214 3.83 -7.59 0.36
CA SER A 214 2.51 -7.36 0.97
C SER A 214 1.47 -8.35 0.47
N ALA A 215 1.47 -8.64 -0.84
CA ALA A 215 0.52 -9.57 -1.45
C ALA A 215 0.80 -11.02 -1.02
N TYR A 216 2.03 -11.48 -1.24
CA TYR A 216 2.42 -12.89 -1.04
C TYR A 216 3.17 -13.14 0.28
N ARG A 217 3.26 -12.11 1.13
CA ARG A 217 3.92 -12.17 2.45
C ARG A 217 5.40 -12.55 2.39
N ILE A 218 6.06 -12.28 1.27
CA ILE A 218 7.51 -12.41 1.16
C ILE A 218 8.19 -11.45 2.15
N GLY A 219 9.22 -11.92 2.85
CA GLY A 219 9.82 -11.19 3.97
C GLY A 219 9.04 -11.29 5.30
N HIS A 220 7.88 -11.95 5.33
CA HIS A 220 7.24 -12.40 6.56
C HIS A 220 7.61 -13.87 6.86
N LYS A 221 7.10 -14.39 7.99
CA LYS A 221 7.39 -15.76 8.46
C LYS A 221 7.05 -16.85 7.43
N LYS A 222 5.93 -16.72 6.71
CA LYS A 222 5.44 -17.70 5.74
C LYS A 222 4.86 -17.01 4.53
N PHE A 223 5.05 -17.63 3.37
CA PHE A 223 4.33 -17.35 2.13
C PHE A 223 2.81 -17.34 2.32
N LEU A 224 2.13 -16.56 1.50
CA LEU A 224 0.68 -16.58 1.32
C LEU A 224 0.37 -16.59 -0.16
N ASP A 225 -0.51 -17.50 -0.58
CA ASP A 225 -1.09 -17.47 -1.92
C ASP A 225 -2.14 -16.33 -2.01
N TYR A 226 -1.75 -15.21 -2.62
CA TYR A 226 -2.55 -13.98 -2.62
C TYR A 226 -3.88 -14.09 -3.39
N PRO A 227 -3.92 -14.57 -4.65
CA PRO A 227 -5.17 -14.75 -5.39
C PRO A 227 -6.24 -15.55 -4.63
N HIS A 228 -5.80 -16.55 -3.84
CA HIS A 228 -6.69 -17.41 -3.06
C HIS A 228 -6.81 -17.00 -1.58
N GLY A 229 -6.12 -15.93 -1.17
CA GLY A 229 -6.06 -15.42 0.19
C GLY A 229 -7.35 -14.75 0.65
N THR A 230 -7.52 -14.64 1.97
CA THR A 230 -8.72 -14.05 2.59
C THR A 230 -8.87 -12.56 2.25
N HIS A 231 -7.77 -11.82 2.17
CA HIS A 231 -7.76 -10.39 1.83
C HIS A 231 -8.32 -10.15 0.43
N PHE A 232 -7.73 -10.78 -0.60
CA PHE A 232 -8.18 -10.60 -1.98
C PHE A 232 -9.60 -11.12 -2.19
N LYS A 233 -9.94 -12.30 -1.64
CA LYS A 233 -11.30 -12.85 -1.74
C LYS A 233 -12.37 -11.93 -1.14
N TYR A 234 -12.06 -11.24 -0.03
CA TYR A 234 -12.99 -10.32 0.60
C TYR A 234 -13.00 -8.95 -0.10
N TRP A 235 -11.88 -8.24 -0.10
CA TRP A 235 -11.83 -6.89 -0.65
C TRP A 235 -11.91 -6.86 -2.17
N GLY A 236 -11.21 -7.76 -2.88
CA GLY A 236 -11.33 -7.88 -4.33
C GLY A 236 -12.76 -8.26 -4.75
N GLY A 237 -13.43 -9.13 -4.00
CA GLY A 237 -14.84 -9.47 -4.20
C GLY A 237 -15.77 -8.27 -4.00
N LEU A 238 -15.57 -7.51 -2.92
CA LEU A 238 -16.39 -6.33 -2.59
C LEU A 238 -16.20 -5.18 -3.59
N PHE A 239 -14.96 -4.89 -3.99
CA PHE A 239 -14.64 -3.91 -5.04
C PHE A 239 -15.25 -4.32 -6.38
N SER A 240 -15.15 -5.61 -6.75
CA SER A 240 -15.79 -6.14 -7.97
C SER A 240 -17.31 -6.05 -7.92
N ALA A 241 -17.92 -6.26 -6.75
CA ALA A 241 -19.36 -6.12 -6.55
C ALA A 241 -19.84 -4.66 -6.66
N ALA A 242 -18.96 -3.69 -6.39
CA ALA A 242 -19.19 -2.26 -6.60
C ALA A 242 -18.87 -1.80 -8.05
N GLY A 243 -18.50 -2.73 -8.94
CA GLY A 243 -18.12 -2.41 -10.32
C GLY A 243 -16.71 -1.81 -10.48
N LEU A 244 -15.89 -1.86 -9.42
CA LEU A 244 -14.55 -1.25 -9.37
C LEU A 244 -13.47 -2.27 -8.99
N PRO A 245 -13.29 -3.38 -9.74
CA PRO A 245 -12.34 -4.43 -9.37
C PRO A 245 -10.92 -3.89 -9.09
N PHE A 246 -10.21 -4.62 -8.22
CA PHE A 246 -8.80 -4.38 -7.93
C PHE A 246 -7.94 -4.51 -9.18
N LEU A 247 -6.93 -3.63 -9.29
CA LEU A 247 -5.91 -3.68 -10.32
C LEU A 247 -4.51 -3.65 -9.68
N GLN A 248 -3.97 -4.83 -9.36
CA GLN A 248 -2.75 -4.99 -8.56
C GLN A 248 -1.50 -5.20 -9.41
N VAL A 249 -1.13 -4.19 -10.20
CA VAL A 249 -0.08 -4.26 -11.25
C VAL A 249 1.36 -4.44 -10.77
N VAL A 250 1.60 -4.39 -9.47
CA VAL A 250 2.92 -4.66 -8.87
C VAL A 250 2.87 -5.76 -7.81
N SER A 251 1.76 -6.51 -7.70
CA SER A 251 1.62 -7.56 -6.66
C SER A 251 2.60 -8.72 -6.79
N GLY A 252 3.16 -8.96 -7.97
CA GLY A 252 4.25 -9.92 -8.18
C GLY A 252 5.63 -9.28 -8.26
N VAL A 253 5.75 -7.98 -8.01
CA VAL A 253 7.01 -7.23 -8.08
C VAL A 253 7.48 -6.94 -6.67
N SER A 254 8.72 -7.32 -6.35
CA SER A 254 9.32 -7.03 -5.04
C SER A 254 9.61 -5.54 -4.86
N GLU A 255 9.96 -5.12 -3.64
CA GLU A 255 10.45 -3.75 -3.43
C GLU A 255 11.72 -3.44 -4.24
N VAL A 256 12.55 -4.45 -4.48
CA VAL A 256 13.73 -4.33 -5.36
C VAL A 256 13.28 -4.06 -6.78
N GLY A 257 12.31 -4.84 -7.28
CA GLY A 257 11.74 -4.67 -8.62
C GLY A 257 11.06 -3.31 -8.81
N THR A 258 10.33 -2.79 -7.81
CA THR A 258 9.75 -1.44 -7.91
C THR A 258 10.81 -0.35 -7.93
N SER A 259 11.90 -0.51 -7.17
CA SER A 259 13.06 0.39 -7.26
C SER A 259 13.74 0.34 -8.64
N ILE A 260 13.89 -0.84 -9.26
CA ILE A 260 14.43 -0.98 -10.63
C ILE A 260 13.52 -0.35 -11.69
N ILE A 261 12.20 -0.51 -11.56
CA ILE A 261 11.24 0.15 -12.46
C ILE A 261 11.38 1.68 -12.33
N ASN A 262 11.45 2.20 -11.11
CA ASN A 262 11.62 3.64 -10.89
C ASN A 262 12.96 4.15 -11.45
N SER A 263 14.07 3.42 -11.29
CA SER A 263 15.36 3.88 -11.84
C SER A 263 15.41 3.93 -13.38
N LYS A 264 14.50 3.22 -14.06
CA LYS A 264 14.43 3.14 -15.53
C LYS A 264 13.28 3.92 -16.16
N THR A 265 12.35 4.48 -15.38
CA THR A 265 11.14 5.15 -15.89
C THR A 265 11.29 6.67 -15.85
N THR A 266 10.61 7.36 -16.76
CA THR A 266 10.63 8.82 -16.84
C THR A 266 10.04 9.50 -15.61
N ILE A 267 9.06 8.86 -14.96
CA ILE A 267 8.41 9.37 -13.76
C ILE A 267 9.05 8.86 -12.47
N GLY A 268 10.06 7.98 -12.55
CA GLY A 268 10.62 7.35 -11.36
C GLY A 268 11.37 8.31 -10.44
N SER A 269 11.93 9.40 -10.97
CA SER A 269 12.49 10.51 -10.18
C SER A 269 11.46 11.23 -9.30
N ILE A 270 10.16 10.99 -9.56
CA ILE A 270 9.06 11.55 -8.77
C ILE A 270 8.87 10.78 -7.45
N ALA A 271 9.33 9.52 -7.39
CA ALA A 271 9.13 8.65 -6.26
C ALA A 271 9.79 9.19 -4.99
N HIS A 272 9.01 9.28 -3.91
CA HIS A 272 9.50 9.67 -2.60
C HIS A 272 8.94 8.77 -1.49
N SER A 273 9.79 7.91 -0.92
CA SER A 273 9.36 6.92 0.07
C SER A 273 9.19 7.47 1.49
N CYS A 274 9.84 8.58 1.84
CA CYS A 274 9.85 9.11 3.21
C CYS A 274 8.64 10.03 3.46
N MET A 275 7.77 9.65 4.39
CA MET A 275 6.61 10.47 4.75
C MET A 275 6.92 11.60 5.75
N ARG A 276 8.17 11.71 6.22
CA ARG A 276 8.60 12.67 7.26
C ARG A 276 9.59 13.72 6.73
N GLY A 277 10.07 13.53 5.50
CA GLY A 277 11.04 14.40 4.85
C GLY A 277 10.36 15.43 3.95
N LYS A 278 11.18 16.29 3.38
CA LYS A 278 10.78 17.22 2.32
C LYS A 278 11.11 16.62 0.96
N TRP A 279 10.58 17.22 -0.11
CA TRP A 279 10.92 16.86 -1.47
C TRP A 279 12.45 16.82 -1.68
N GLN A 280 12.94 15.71 -2.24
CA GLN A 280 14.37 15.41 -2.41
C GLN A 280 15.24 15.44 -1.14
N ASN A 281 14.63 15.61 0.04
CA ASN A 281 15.32 15.70 1.32
C ASN A 281 14.65 14.76 2.35
N PRO A 282 14.89 13.43 2.25
CA PRO A 282 14.32 12.47 3.17
C PRO A 282 14.83 12.70 4.60
N CYS A 283 14.03 12.38 5.62
CA CYS A 283 14.39 12.70 7.01
C CYS A 283 15.67 12.02 7.54
N ARG A 284 16.17 10.97 6.88
CA ARG A 284 17.35 10.17 7.28
C ARG A 284 17.33 9.69 8.74
N ASN A 285 16.15 9.58 9.33
CA ASN A 285 15.95 9.27 10.75
C ASN A 285 14.75 8.33 10.96
N CYS A 286 14.42 7.50 9.97
CA CYS A 286 13.36 6.51 10.07
C CYS A 286 13.75 5.18 9.43
N TRP A 287 13.03 4.11 9.79
CA TRP A 287 13.25 2.76 9.25
C TRP A 287 13.19 2.69 7.72
N LYS A 288 12.24 3.42 7.12
CA LYS A 288 12.13 3.49 5.66
C LYS A 288 13.38 4.11 5.04
N CYS A 289 13.92 5.19 5.62
CA CYS A 289 15.14 5.82 5.11
C CYS A 289 16.35 4.89 5.24
N PHE A 290 16.52 4.19 6.37
CA PHE A 290 17.59 3.19 6.55
C PHE A 290 17.62 2.20 5.38
N ARG A 291 16.49 1.53 5.14
CA ARG A 291 16.41 0.48 4.14
C ARG A 291 16.44 1.02 2.71
N LYS A 292 15.71 2.11 2.42
CA LYS A 292 15.62 2.67 1.06
C LYS A 292 16.93 3.30 0.60
N LEU A 293 17.65 4.03 1.46
CA LEU A 293 18.95 4.61 1.08
C LEU A 293 20.00 3.53 0.81
N LEU A 294 20.01 2.45 1.58
CA LEU A 294 20.86 1.29 1.29
C LEU A 294 20.46 0.60 -0.03
N LEU A 295 19.15 0.41 -0.26
CA LEU A 295 18.67 -0.19 -1.51
C LEU A 295 19.03 0.68 -2.72
N ASP A 296 18.80 1.98 -2.66
CA ASP A 296 19.10 2.92 -3.74
C ASP A 296 20.61 2.93 -4.03
N SER A 297 21.47 2.83 -3.01
CA SER A 297 22.93 2.73 -3.19
C SER A 297 23.35 1.50 -4.01
N VAL A 298 22.68 0.37 -3.80
CA VAL A 298 22.93 -0.88 -4.51
C VAL A 298 22.38 -0.81 -5.94
N ILE A 299 21.13 -0.39 -6.10
CA ILE A 299 20.45 -0.33 -7.39
C ILE A 299 21.13 0.66 -8.35
N ASN A 300 21.50 1.83 -7.85
CA ASN A 300 22.12 2.88 -8.67
C ASN A 300 23.64 2.74 -8.75
N LYS A 301 24.24 1.77 -8.04
CA LYS A 301 25.69 1.59 -7.92
C LYS A 301 26.39 2.86 -7.41
N GLU A 302 25.71 3.58 -6.52
CA GLU A 302 26.22 4.79 -5.86
C GLU A 302 26.69 4.41 -4.45
N GLU A 303 28.00 4.28 -4.26
CA GLU A 303 28.54 3.82 -2.99
C GLU A 303 28.33 4.83 -1.86
N LEU A 304 27.80 4.35 -0.73
CA LEU A 304 27.78 5.10 0.53
C LEU A 304 29.14 5.02 1.23
N SER A 305 29.57 6.14 1.80
CA SER A 305 30.78 6.16 2.63
C SER A 305 30.58 5.37 3.93
N LYS A 306 31.68 4.91 4.55
CA LYS A 306 31.65 4.25 5.87
C LYS A 306 30.89 5.07 6.91
N LEU A 307 31.13 6.39 6.95
CA LEU A 307 30.46 7.31 7.88
C LEU A 307 28.94 7.39 7.62
N GLU A 308 28.50 7.36 6.36
CA GLU A 308 27.07 7.34 6.03
C GLU A 308 26.43 6.03 6.46
N ILE A 309 27.10 4.90 6.24
CA ILE A 309 26.63 3.58 6.69
C ILE A 309 26.47 3.58 8.22
N GLU A 310 27.48 4.00 8.97
CA GLU A 310 27.43 4.09 10.44
C GLU A 310 26.28 4.99 10.91
N LYS A 311 26.10 6.17 10.30
CA LYS A 311 24.96 7.05 10.58
C LYS A 311 23.61 6.38 10.36
N LEU A 312 23.47 5.55 9.32
CA LEU A 312 22.24 4.79 9.08
C LEU A 312 21.99 3.76 10.20
N PHE A 313 23.02 3.01 10.61
CA PHE A 313 22.89 2.06 11.73
C PHE A 313 22.66 2.74 13.10
N SER A 314 23.08 4.00 13.26
CA SER A 314 22.80 4.80 14.46
C SER A 314 21.36 5.33 14.53
N ILE A 315 20.52 5.20 13.49
CA ILE A 315 19.12 5.67 13.51
C ILE A 315 18.34 4.90 14.60
N PRO A 316 17.79 5.57 15.64
CA PRO A 316 17.14 4.89 16.75
C PRO A 316 15.96 4.01 16.33
N GLU A 317 15.15 4.48 15.38
CA GLU A 317 14.05 3.68 14.84
C GLU A 317 14.56 2.46 14.06
N ALA A 318 15.69 2.58 13.35
CA ALA A 318 16.28 1.46 12.63
C ALA A 318 16.78 0.40 13.59
N LYS A 319 17.53 0.79 14.64
CA LYS A 319 17.96 -0.13 15.70
C LYS A 319 16.79 -0.94 16.26
N ARG A 320 15.67 -0.29 16.58
CA ARG A 320 14.46 -0.97 17.06
C ARG A 320 13.94 -2.08 16.13
N PHE A 321 13.94 -1.87 14.81
CA PHE A 321 13.52 -2.89 13.86
C PHE A 321 14.60 -3.95 13.62
N LEU A 322 15.87 -3.56 13.61
CA LEU A 322 17.04 -4.44 13.52
C LEU A 322 17.14 -5.38 14.73
N SER A 323 16.64 -4.97 15.90
CA SER A 323 16.49 -5.78 17.12
C SER A 323 15.37 -6.82 17.06
N SER A 324 14.61 -6.89 15.97
CA SER A 324 13.56 -7.91 15.80
C SER A 324 14.11 -9.18 15.13
N PHE A 325 13.54 -10.33 15.49
CA PHE A 325 13.87 -11.62 14.91
C PHE A 325 12.57 -12.37 14.56
N PRO A 326 12.10 -12.32 13.28
CA PRO A 326 12.74 -11.77 12.10
C PRO A 326 12.68 -10.23 12.02
N ILE A 327 13.53 -9.66 11.17
CA ILE A 327 13.53 -8.23 10.84
C ILE A 327 12.42 -7.95 9.81
N LYS A 328 11.78 -6.78 9.92
CA LYS A 328 10.76 -6.37 8.95
C LYS A 328 11.38 -6.17 7.56
N HIS A 329 10.84 -6.82 6.52
CA HIS A 329 11.42 -6.83 5.15
C HIS A 329 12.82 -7.45 5.10
N GLU A 330 13.04 -8.53 5.86
CA GLU A 330 14.35 -9.20 5.88
C GLU A 330 14.81 -9.64 4.48
N ASN A 331 13.90 -10.04 3.58
CA ASN A 331 14.22 -10.38 2.19
C ASN A 331 14.92 -9.23 1.43
N VAL A 332 14.43 -8.00 1.61
CA VAL A 332 15.02 -6.81 0.95
C VAL A 332 16.38 -6.51 1.57
N LEU A 333 16.54 -6.72 2.88
CA LEU A 333 17.83 -6.56 3.56
C LEU A 333 18.83 -7.63 3.12
N THR A 334 18.38 -8.87 2.89
CA THR A 334 19.17 -9.93 2.26
C THR A 334 19.65 -9.47 0.88
N TYR A 335 18.76 -8.98 0.01
CA TYR A 335 19.15 -8.46 -1.31
C TYR A 335 20.20 -7.34 -1.21
N ILE A 336 19.93 -6.34 -0.37
CA ILE A 336 20.84 -5.20 -0.14
C ILE A 336 22.22 -5.70 0.22
N THR A 337 22.32 -6.55 1.25
CA THR A 337 23.61 -7.03 1.78
C THR A 337 24.32 -8.00 0.84
N SER A 338 23.58 -8.75 0.01
CA SER A 338 24.17 -9.64 -1.01
C SER A 338 24.92 -8.87 -2.09
N ASN A 339 24.40 -7.68 -2.43
CA ASN A 339 24.93 -6.83 -3.48
C ASN A 339 25.75 -5.63 -2.95
N PHE A 340 25.92 -5.52 -1.62
CA PHE A 340 26.75 -4.49 -1.01
C PHE A 340 28.24 -4.91 -1.04
N PRO A 341 29.18 -4.01 -1.36
CA PRO A 341 30.61 -4.36 -1.38
C PRO A 341 31.14 -4.80 -0.02
N ASP A 342 31.88 -5.91 0.01
CA ASP A 342 32.48 -6.47 1.22
C ASP A 342 33.58 -5.56 1.81
N GLY A 343 33.77 -5.62 3.14
CA GLY A 343 34.90 -4.98 3.83
C GLY A 343 34.81 -3.45 3.97
N LYS A 344 33.70 -2.83 3.55
CA LYS A 344 33.44 -1.39 3.71
C LYS A 344 33.11 -1.02 5.16
N SER A 345 32.42 -1.91 5.88
CA SER A 345 32.01 -1.69 7.27
C SER A 345 31.79 -3.03 7.96
N SER A 346 32.42 -3.22 9.12
CA SER A 346 32.18 -4.40 9.98
C SER A 346 30.71 -4.56 10.33
N HIS A 347 29.95 -3.46 10.41
CA HIS A 347 28.51 -3.48 10.62
C HIS A 347 27.77 -4.17 9.48
N MET A 348 28.14 -3.84 8.25
CA MET A 348 27.53 -4.42 7.06
C MET A 348 27.94 -5.88 6.87
N ASP A 349 29.20 -6.24 7.14
CA ASP A 349 29.69 -7.61 7.00
C ASP A 349 28.98 -8.57 7.96
N LEU A 350 28.81 -8.18 9.23
CA LEU A 350 28.05 -8.98 10.19
C LEU A 350 26.56 -8.98 9.87
N PHE A 351 26.02 -7.84 9.43
CA PHE A 351 24.62 -7.75 9.02
C PHE A 351 24.31 -8.68 7.84
N LYS A 352 25.18 -8.74 6.84
CA LYS A 352 25.10 -9.64 5.68
C LYS A 352 24.93 -11.09 6.11
N LYS A 353 25.80 -11.59 6.99
CA LYS A 353 25.69 -12.95 7.55
C LYS A 353 24.38 -13.13 8.30
N ARG A 354 24.00 -12.15 9.14
CA ARG A 354 22.76 -12.22 9.93
C ARG A 354 21.53 -12.35 9.04
N VAL A 355 21.42 -11.59 7.96
CA VAL A 355 20.25 -11.66 7.05
C VAL A 355 20.44 -12.64 5.90
N ARG A 356 21.50 -13.45 5.91
CA ARG A 356 21.83 -14.49 4.91
C ARG A 356 22.18 -13.95 3.52
N GLY A 357 22.62 -12.70 3.42
CA GLY A 357 23.04 -12.11 2.14
C GLY A 357 24.35 -12.69 1.58
N ASP A 358 25.04 -13.53 2.36
CA ASP A 358 26.19 -14.33 1.93
C ASP A 358 25.83 -15.71 1.38
N ASN A 359 24.59 -16.17 1.61
CA ASN A 359 24.18 -17.56 1.39
C ASN A 359 22.97 -17.73 0.46
N LEU A 360 22.10 -16.73 0.35
CA LEU A 360 20.89 -16.82 -0.46
C LEU A 360 21.07 -16.18 -1.84
N ASP A 361 20.56 -16.86 -2.85
CA ASP A 361 20.32 -16.23 -4.15
C ASP A 361 19.16 -15.23 -4.03
N THR A 362 19.41 -14.03 -4.52
CA THR A 362 18.52 -12.87 -4.42
C THR A 362 18.14 -12.30 -5.78
N GLU A 363 18.67 -12.83 -6.89
CA GLU A 363 18.43 -12.31 -8.24
C GLU A 363 16.96 -12.37 -8.66
N TRP A 364 16.20 -13.34 -8.14
CA TRP A 364 14.76 -13.44 -8.37
C TRP A 364 14.01 -12.17 -7.95
N MET A 365 14.50 -11.40 -6.97
CA MET A 365 13.86 -10.14 -6.56
C MET A 365 13.94 -9.04 -7.64
N GLU A 366 14.83 -9.17 -8.63
CA GLU A 366 14.92 -8.29 -9.80
C GLU A 366 13.98 -8.71 -10.94
N LYS A 367 13.18 -9.75 -10.72
CA LYS A 367 12.20 -10.31 -11.66
C LYS A 367 10.79 -10.15 -11.12
N TYR A 368 9.79 -10.38 -11.96
CA TYR A 368 8.39 -10.41 -11.53
C TYR A 368 7.86 -11.84 -11.39
N TYR A 369 7.02 -12.06 -10.38
CA TYR A 369 6.35 -13.33 -10.07
C TYR A 369 5.08 -13.47 -10.92
N PRO A 370 5.06 -14.34 -11.96
CA PRO A 370 3.97 -14.39 -12.94
C PRO A 370 2.55 -14.63 -12.38
N PRO A 371 2.33 -15.37 -11.28
CA PRO A 371 0.99 -15.55 -10.71
C PRO A 371 0.25 -14.26 -10.32
N MET A 372 0.92 -13.10 -10.26
CA MET A 372 0.25 -11.81 -10.13
C MET A 372 -0.80 -11.51 -11.21
N PHE A 373 -0.69 -12.12 -12.40
CA PHE A 373 -1.66 -11.89 -13.47
C PHE A 373 -3.03 -12.52 -13.19
N GLU A 374 -3.16 -13.42 -12.21
CA GLU A 374 -4.46 -13.97 -11.78
C GLU A 374 -5.39 -12.92 -11.17
N VAL A 375 -4.81 -11.87 -10.58
CA VAL A 375 -5.55 -10.79 -9.91
C VAL A 375 -5.64 -9.50 -10.72
N ILE A 376 -5.17 -9.52 -11.97
CA ILE A 376 -5.27 -8.38 -12.89
C ILE A 376 -6.50 -8.57 -13.80
N PRO A 377 -7.44 -7.62 -13.87
CA PRO A 377 -8.56 -7.67 -14.80
C PRO A 377 -8.11 -7.86 -16.25
N GLU A 378 -8.83 -8.72 -16.98
CA GLU A 378 -8.44 -9.16 -18.34
C GLU A 378 -8.13 -7.99 -19.28
N LYS A 379 -8.94 -6.92 -19.24
CA LYS A 379 -8.76 -5.66 -20.00
C LYS A 379 -7.32 -5.11 -19.91
N TYR A 380 -6.66 -5.27 -18.77
CA TYR A 380 -5.36 -4.65 -18.49
C TYR A 380 -4.17 -5.62 -18.55
N LYS A 381 -4.39 -6.95 -18.56
CA LYS A 381 -3.31 -7.94 -18.45
C LYS A 381 -2.22 -7.76 -19.50
N GLN A 382 -2.59 -7.72 -20.78
CA GLN A 382 -1.62 -7.63 -21.87
C GLN A 382 -0.84 -6.30 -21.85
N GLY A 383 -1.52 -5.19 -21.55
CA GLY A 383 -0.89 -3.87 -21.44
C GLY A 383 0.14 -3.81 -20.32
N VAL A 384 -0.21 -4.35 -19.15
CA VAL A 384 0.69 -4.44 -17.99
C VAL A 384 1.87 -5.36 -18.30
N LEU A 385 1.63 -6.55 -18.86
CA LEU A 385 2.69 -7.49 -19.26
C LEU A 385 3.70 -6.83 -20.22
N ASN A 386 3.20 -6.17 -21.26
CA ASN A 386 4.03 -5.49 -22.26
C ASN A 386 4.90 -4.39 -21.64
N LYS A 387 4.36 -3.63 -20.66
CA LYS A 387 5.14 -2.60 -19.95
C LYS A 387 6.12 -3.20 -18.97
N LEU A 388 5.72 -4.23 -18.22
CA LEU A 388 6.55 -4.90 -17.22
C LEU A 388 7.79 -5.54 -17.86
N ASN A 389 7.62 -6.20 -19.01
CA ASN A 389 8.71 -6.80 -19.79
C ASN A 389 9.75 -5.80 -20.32
N LYS A 390 9.48 -4.49 -20.27
CA LYS A 390 10.49 -3.46 -20.59
C LYS A 390 11.50 -3.27 -19.46
N TYR A 391 11.13 -3.63 -18.23
CA TYR A 391 11.90 -3.30 -17.03
C TYR A 391 12.42 -4.53 -16.31
N LEU A 392 11.60 -5.59 -16.22
CA LEU A 392 11.85 -6.81 -15.48
C LEU A 392 11.53 -8.03 -16.34
N SER A 393 12.27 -9.13 -16.15
CA SER A 393 11.96 -10.43 -16.75
C SER A 393 11.05 -11.26 -15.83
N PRO A 394 10.31 -12.26 -16.35
CA PRO A 394 9.56 -13.19 -15.51
C PRO A 394 10.52 -14.07 -14.70
N MET A 395 10.14 -14.39 -13.46
CA MET A 395 10.77 -15.47 -12.70
C MET A 395 10.60 -16.81 -13.43
N SER A 396 11.69 -17.57 -13.55
CA SER A 396 11.66 -18.97 -13.98
C SER A 396 10.89 -19.84 -13.00
N ASP A 397 10.53 -21.07 -13.39
CA ASP A 397 9.81 -21.99 -12.51
C ASP A 397 10.56 -22.28 -11.21
N ILE A 398 11.89 -22.40 -11.27
CA ILE A 398 12.77 -22.60 -10.10
C ILE A 398 12.68 -21.40 -9.16
N GLU A 399 12.77 -20.18 -9.68
CA GLU A 399 12.67 -18.96 -8.88
C GLU A 399 11.27 -18.78 -8.29
N GLN A 400 10.24 -19.17 -9.02
CA GLN A 400 8.88 -19.19 -8.49
C GLN A 400 8.71 -20.21 -7.35
N GLU A 401 9.38 -21.36 -7.40
CA GLU A 401 9.41 -22.31 -6.27
C GLU A 401 10.12 -21.72 -5.05
N VAL A 402 11.15 -20.88 -5.21
CA VAL A 402 11.75 -20.14 -4.09
C VAL A 402 10.73 -19.23 -3.42
N VAL A 403 9.91 -18.51 -4.20
CA VAL A 403 8.84 -17.65 -3.70
C VAL A 403 7.75 -18.46 -2.98
N ARG A 404 7.26 -19.54 -3.60
CA ARG A 404 6.23 -20.42 -3.02
C ARG A 404 6.71 -21.15 -1.76
N GLY A 405 7.98 -21.53 -1.73
CA GLY A 405 8.65 -22.18 -0.61
C GLY A 405 9.07 -21.22 0.51
N TRP A 406 8.78 -19.92 0.40
CA TRP A 406 9.25 -18.93 1.35
C TRP A 406 8.79 -19.22 2.79
N ASN A 407 9.75 -19.57 3.64
CA ASN A 407 9.55 -19.82 5.06
C ASN A 407 10.79 -19.37 5.84
N LEU A 408 10.59 -18.50 6.85
CA LEU A 408 11.66 -18.05 7.73
C LEU A 408 11.81 -18.89 8.99
N GLU A 409 10.86 -19.79 9.31
CA GLU A 409 10.87 -20.56 10.57
C GLU A 409 12.16 -21.35 10.74
N SER A 410 12.67 -21.99 9.68
CA SER A 410 13.93 -22.74 9.75
C SER A 410 15.11 -21.86 10.20
N MET A 411 15.21 -20.63 9.69
CA MET A 411 16.23 -19.67 10.11
C MET A 411 15.98 -19.17 11.54
N LEU A 412 14.71 -18.98 11.91
CA LEU A 412 14.35 -18.50 13.24
C LEU A 412 14.64 -19.52 14.34
N ASP A 413 14.61 -20.80 14.02
CA ASP A 413 14.87 -21.89 14.96
C ASP A 413 16.36 -22.28 15.04
N ASP A 414 17.18 -21.83 14.09
CA ASP A 414 18.60 -22.16 13.97
C ASP A 414 19.49 -21.37 14.96
N GLU A 415 20.23 -22.11 15.79
CA GLU A 415 21.13 -21.56 16.82
C GLU A 415 22.27 -20.70 16.26
N TYR A 416 22.73 -20.96 15.03
CA TYR A 416 23.74 -20.14 14.37
C TYR A 416 23.21 -18.72 14.11
N TYR A 417 22.00 -18.60 13.56
CA TYR A 417 21.41 -17.30 13.26
C TYR A 417 20.96 -16.53 14.51
N LYS A 418 20.55 -17.23 15.58
CA LYS A 418 20.32 -16.60 16.90
C LYS A 418 21.59 -15.97 17.45
N LYS A 419 22.73 -16.70 17.44
CA LYS A 419 24.02 -16.15 17.89
C LYS A 419 24.51 -14.98 17.04
N LEU A 420 24.32 -15.06 15.71
CA LEU A 420 24.61 -13.93 14.82
C LEU A 420 23.74 -12.71 15.14
N HIS A 421 22.47 -12.93 15.46
CA HIS A 421 21.57 -11.86 15.87
C HIS A 421 22.08 -11.17 17.14
N ASP A 422 22.37 -11.91 18.21
CA ASP A 422 22.86 -11.35 19.47
C ASP A 422 24.18 -10.58 19.31
N SER A 423 25.09 -11.14 18.50
CA SER A 423 26.37 -10.49 18.16
C SER A 423 26.14 -9.19 17.39
N PHE A 424 25.22 -9.20 16.43
CA PHE A 424 24.85 -8.02 15.66
C PHE A 424 24.19 -6.95 16.53
N LEU A 425 23.32 -7.34 17.48
CA LEU A 425 22.71 -6.41 18.44
C LEU A 425 23.74 -5.72 19.31
N SER A 426 24.66 -6.51 19.89
CA SER A 426 25.73 -5.99 20.73
C SER A 426 26.61 -4.96 19.98
N MET A 427 26.85 -5.18 18.69
CA MET A 427 27.61 -4.26 17.86
C MET A 427 26.85 -2.96 17.56
N ILE A 428 25.57 -3.02 17.17
CA ILE A 428 24.80 -1.80 16.87
C ILE A 428 24.43 -1.00 18.13
N GLU A 429 24.45 -1.60 19.31
CA GLU A 429 24.28 -0.89 20.59
C GLU A 429 25.47 -0.01 20.97
N GLN A 430 26.66 -0.28 20.41
CA GLN A 430 27.88 0.51 20.65
C GLN A 430 27.98 1.78 19.79
N LEU A 431 27.13 1.90 18.76
CA LEU A 431 26.98 3.08 17.89
C LEU A 431 26.06 4.15 18.51
#